data_AF-A0A6M3L6L2-F1
#
_entry.id   AF-A0A6M3L6L2-F1
#
_cell.length_a   1.000
_cell.length_b   1.000
_cell.length_c   1.000
_cell.angle_alpha   90.00
_cell.angle_beta   90.00
_cell.angle_gamma   90.00
#
_symmetry.space_group_name_H-M   'P 1'
#
loop_
_entity.id
_entity.type
_entity.pdbx_description
1 polymer ?
#
loop_
_entity_poly.entity_id
_entity_poly.type
_entity_poly.pdbx_seq_one_letter_code
_entity_poly.pdbx_strand_id
1 'polypeptide(L)'
;MNRPEFDTWLDRYCTLFPETSAWISRIPDNTRGPMLDAWAELMAEVEYRDAAAATDRMFSGDDPQYPPLGILFGDREKTPSHVRRLALMSRNSRLARESEDNEKRRTAGDRRLYGTSRYKHSMGELFRFLMGRLAEGIERQQAVREMREMADKLPETGERGYRPTDGYGELFK
;
A
#
# COMPACT_ATOMS: atom_id res chain seq x y z
N MET A 1 12.80 15.16 -14.35
CA MET A 1 12.06 16.30 -14.89
C MET A 1 12.88 16.96 -16.00
N ASN A 2 12.24 17.63 -16.95
CA ASN A 2 12.94 18.40 -17.98
C ASN A 2 13.41 19.77 -17.44
N ARG A 3 14.16 20.54 -18.24
CA ARG A 3 14.71 21.84 -17.78
C ARG A 3 13.62 22.86 -17.39
N PRO A 4 12.57 23.11 -18.19
CA PRO A 4 11.48 23.99 -17.77
C PRO A 4 10.79 23.59 -16.46
N GLU A 5 10.59 22.28 -16.24
CA GLU A 5 10.04 21.75 -14.99
C GLU A 5 10.99 21.97 -13.81
N PHE A 6 12.30 21.83 -14.04
CA PHE A 6 13.33 22.13 -13.04
C PHE A 6 13.32 23.61 -12.67
N ASP A 7 13.26 24.52 -13.65
CA ASP A 7 13.23 25.96 -13.38
C ASP A 7 11.96 26.34 -12.59
N THR A 8 10.83 25.73 -12.94
CA THR A 8 9.55 25.88 -12.20
C THR A 8 9.66 25.38 -10.76
N TRP A 9 10.28 24.21 -10.57
CA TRP A 9 10.51 23.66 -9.23
C TRP A 9 11.46 24.53 -8.41
N LEU A 10 12.54 25.05 -9.02
CA LEU A 10 13.51 25.90 -8.37
C LEU A 10 12.89 27.23 -7.91
N ASP A 11 12.04 27.84 -8.74
CA ASP A 11 11.30 29.04 -8.38
C ASP A 11 10.39 28.81 -7.15
N ARG A 12 9.65 27.69 -7.15
CA ARG A 12 8.86 27.27 -5.99
C ARG A 12 9.74 27.05 -4.76
N TYR A 13 10.85 26.34 -4.90
CA TYR A 13 11.78 26.07 -3.80
C TYR A 13 12.31 27.38 -3.21
N CYS A 14 12.73 28.32 -4.05
CA CYS A 14 13.22 29.64 -3.66
C CYS A 14 12.14 30.51 -3.00
N THR A 15 10.86 30.30 -3.33
CA THR A 15 9.73 30.96 -2.65
C THR A 15 9.54 30.44 -1.23
N LEU A 16 9.71 29.14 -1.01
CA LEU A 16 9.57 28.50 0.30
C LEU A 16 10.83 28.64 1.16
N PHE A 17 12.01 28.78 0.54
CA PHE A 17 13.31 28.93 1.17
C PHE A 17 14.06 30.16 0.60
N PRO A 18 13.66 31.40 0.98
CA PRO A 18 14.24 32.63 0.43
C PRO A 18 15.75 32.76 0.61
N GLU A 19 16.33 32.13 1.63
CA GLU A 19 17.78 32.13 1.90
C GLU A 19 18.57 31.41 0.82
N THR A 20 17.95 30.40 0.16
CA THR A 20 18.54 29.74 -1.00
C THR A 20 18.57 30.68 -2.20
N SER A 21 17.50 31.43 -2.45
CA SER A 21 17.47 32.46 -3.50
C SER A 21 18.54 33.53 -3.28
N ALA A 22 18.65 34.03 -2.05
CA ALA A 22 19.68 35.00 -1.67
C ALA A 22 21.11 34.46 -1.83
N TRP A 23 21.32 33.17 -1.59
CA TRP A 23 22.61 32.52 -1.79
C TRP A 23 22.95 32.35 -3.27
N ILE A 24 22.03 31.82 -4.08
CA ILE A 24 22.22 31.64 -5.53
C ILE A 24 22.56 32.98 -6.20
N SER A 25 21.92 34.06 -5.76
CA SER A 25 22.16 35.41 -6.28
C SER A 25 23.57 35.94 -6.00
N ARG A 26 24.29 35.39 -5.01
CA ARG A 26 25.67 35.77 -4.68
C ARG A 26 26.72 34.98 -5.46
N ILE A 27 26.31 33.93 -6.17
CA ILE A 27 27.22 33.10 -6.97
C ILE A 27 27.54 33.84 -8.28
N PRO A 28 28.82 33.95 -8.66
CA PRO A 28 29.22 34.55 -9.93
C PRO A 28 28.54 33.88 -11.13
N ASP A 29 28.17 34.67 -12.14
CA ASP A 29 27.41 34.19 -13.32
C ASP A 29 28.11 33.03 -14.05
N ASN A 30 29.44 33.08 -14.15
CA ASN A 30 30.28 32.05 -14.77
C ASN A 30 30.29 30.72 -14.00
N THR A 31 29.86 30.71 -12.74
CA THR A 31 29.73 29.50 -11.91
C THR A 31 28.26 29.11 -11.73
N ARG A 32 27.36 30.09 -11.63
CA ARG A 32 25.94 29.89 -11.38
C ARG A 32 25.26 29.09 -12.49
N GLY A 33 25.50 29.41 -13.76
CA GLY A 33 24.92 28.69 -14.89
C GLY A 33 25.27 27.18 -14.85
N PRO A 34 26.57 26.83 -14.89
CA PRO A 34 27.01 25.43 -14.81
C PRO A 34 26.50 24.67 -13.57
N MET A 35 26.43 25.34 -12.41
CA MET A 35 25.88 24.74 -11.19
C MET A 35 24.40 24.38 -11.36
N LEU A 36 23.59 25.31 -11.90
CA LEU A 36 22.16 25.07 -12.13
C LEU A 36 21.93 23.98 -13.19
N ASP A 37 22.81 23.87 -14.17
CA ASP A 37 22.76 22.79 -15.17
C ASP A 37 23.04 21.44 -14.53
N ALA A 38 24.08 21.33 -13.70
CA ALA A 38 24.34 20.12 -12.93
C ALA A 38 23.18 19.76 -11.99
N TRP A 39 22.52 20.75 -11.39
CA TRP A 39 21.33 20.54 -10.58
C TRP A 39 20.15 20.00 -11.40
N ALA A 40 19.92 20.55 -12.59
CA ALA A 40 18.87 20.07 -13.49
C ALA A 40 19.12 18.63 -13.95
N GLU A 41 20.36 18.31 -14.31
CA GLU A 41 20.76 16.94 -14.66
C GLU A 41 20.52 15.95 -13.52
N LEU A 42 20.86 16.34 -12.29
CA LEU A 42 20.64 15.49 -11.12
C LEU A 42 19.14 15.20 -10.90
N MET A 43 18.27 16.18 -11.17
CA MET A 43 16.82 16.07 -11.02
C MET A 43 16.13 15.40 -12.22
N ALA A 44 16.87 15.00 -13.25
CA ALA A 44 16.32 14.48 -14.50
C ALA A 44 15.42 13.23 -14.32
N GLU A 45 15.71 12.38 -13.33
CA GLU A 45 14.92 11.17 -13.03
C GLU A 45 13.75 11.37 -12.05
N VAL A 46 13.62 12.58 -11.51
CA VAL A 46 12.59 12.94 -10.51
C VAL A 46 11.42 13.61 -11.21
N GLU A 47 10.19 13.21 -10.93
CA GLU A 47 9.01 13.91 -11.45
C GLU A 47 8.79 15.23 -10.71
N TYR A 48 8.35 16.27 -11.42
CA TYR A 48 8.04 17.57 -10.81
C TYR A 48 7.11 17.45 -9.60
N ARG A 49 6.05 16.63 -9.71
CA ARG A 49 5.08 16.40 -8.64
C ARG A 49 5.72 15.82 -7.38
N ASP A 50 6.60 14.83 -7.53
CA ASP A 50 7.25 14.17 -6.39
C ASP A 50 8.28 15.11 -5.75
N ALA A 51 8.99 15.92 -6.53
CA ALA A 51 9.90 16.95 -6.03
C ALA A 51 9.14 18.05 -5.26
N ALA A 52 8.03 18.56 -5.80
CA ALA A 52 7.20 19.56 -5.14
C ALA A 52 6.63 19.03 -3.82
N ALA A 53 6.11 17.79 -3.80
CA ALA A 53 5.61 17.15 -2.59
C ALA A 53 6.72 16.89 -1.54
N ALA A 54 7.96 16.65 -1.97
CA ALA A 54 9.10 16.58 -1.05
C ALA A 54 9.43 17.96 -0.48
N THR A 55 9.49 19.00 -1.31
CA THR A 55 9.71 20.39 -0.87
C THR A 55 8.64 20.87 0.12
N ASP A 56 7.37 20.56 -0.13
CA ASP A 56 6.27 20.93 0.76
C ASP A 56 6.38 20.24 2.14
N ARG A 57 6.79 18.96 2.18
CA ARG A 57 7.03 18.23 3.44
C ARG A 57 8.24 18.74 4.20
N MET A 58 9.28 19.18 3.49
CA MET A 58 10.44 19.83 4.11
C MET A 58 10.02 21.17 4.75
N PHE A 59 9.13 21.91 4.09
CA PHE A 59 8.64 23.19 4.61
C PHE A 59 7.68 23.02 5.80
N SER A 60 6.79 22.02 5.75
CA SER A 60 5.85 21.73 6.85
C SER A 60 6.50 21.07 8.07
N GLY A 61 7.72 20.53 7.91
CA GLY A 61 8.42 19.81 8.97
C GLY A 61 7.97 18.35 9.15
N ASP A 62 7.14 17.83 8.24
CA ASP A 62 6.66 16.45 8.26
C ASP A 62 7.77 15.43 7.94
N ASP A 63 8.86 15.88 7.32
CA ASP A 63 10.10 15.11 7.16
C ASP A 63 11.17 15.67 8.12
N PRO A 64 11.23 15.19 9.39
CA PRO A 64 12.11 15.73 10.43
C PRO A 64 13.60 15.44 10.20
N GLN A 65 13.95 14.73 9.13
CA GLN A 65 15.34 14.62 8.71
C GLN A 65 15.93 15.94 8.22
N TYR A 66 15.15 17.03 8.10
CA TYR A 66 15.68 18.39 7.99
C TYR A 66 14.59 19.45 8.21
N PRO A 67 14.62 20.23 9.31
CA PRO A 67 14.04 21.57 9.38
C PRO A 67 15.16 22.64 9.19
N PRO A 68 14.83 23.94 9.09
CA PRO A 68 15.46 24.94 8.21
C PRO A 68 16.76 25.54 8.76
N LEU A 69 17.80 24.73 8.98
CA LEU A 69 19.07 25.19 9.57
C LEU A 69 20.32 24.68 8.85
N GLY A 70 20.19 24.08 7.67
CA GLY A 70 21.31 23.93 6.71
C GLY A 70 21.86 25.28 6.21
N ILE A 71 21.22 26.38 6.61
CA ILE A 71 21.74 27.74 6.47
C ILE A 71 23.01 27.93 7.31
N LEU A 72 23.22 27.16 8.39
CA LEU A 72 24.32 27.42 9.31
C LEU A 72 25.68 26.90 8.85
N PHE A 73 25.82 25.73 8.20
CA PHE A 73 27.16 25.24 7.83
C PHE A 73 27.17 24.31 6.60
N GLY A 74 27.29 24.87 5.39
CA GLY A 74 28.16 24.29 4.35
C GLY A 74 27.57 23.56 3.13
N ASP A 75 26.32 23.07 3.12
CA ASP A 75 25.89 22.08 2.10
C ASP A 75 24.71 22.52 1.20
N ARG A 76 24.53 23.82 0.94
CA ARG A 76 23.46 24.34 0.06
C ARG A 76 23.55 23.83 -1.38
N GLU A 77 24.75 23.45 -1.83
CA GLU A 77 24.98 22.80 -3.12
C GLU A 77 24.32 21.42 -3.23
N LYS A 78 24.03 20.77 -2.09
CA LYS A 78 23.43 19.42 -2.03
C LYS A 78 21.91 19.45 -1.96
N THR A 79 21.29 20.63 -1.99
CA THR A 79 19.82 20.77 -1.94
C THR A 79 19.09 19.87 -2.95
N PRO A 80 19.44 19.86 -4.26
CA PRO A 80 18.75 19.00 -5.21
C PRO A 80 18.96 17.51 -4.94
N SER A 81 20.16 17.11 -4.49
CA SER A 81 20.45 15.72 -4.09
C SER A 81 19.52 15.24 -2.97
N HIS A 82 19.21 16.14 -2.04
CA HIS A 82 18.33 15.84 -0.92
C HIS A 82 16.88 15.72 -1.36
N VAL A 83 16.37 16.69 -2.12
CA VAL A 83 15.01 16.65 -2.65
C VAL A 83 14.81 15.43 -3.54
N ARG A 84 15.79 15.11 -4.40
CA ARG A 84 15.80 13.87 -5.19
C ARG A 84 15.62 12.64 -4.32
N ARG A 85 16.41 12.50 -3.25
CA ARG A 85 16.33 11.36 -2.35
C ARG A 85 14.93 11.22 -1.75
N LEU A 86 14.38 12.30 -1.20
CA LEU A 86 13.04 12.30 -0.59
C LEU A 86 11.94 11.98 -1.60
N ALA A 87 12.00 12.58 -2.79
CA ALA A 87 11.05 12.33 -3.86
C ALA A 87 11.05 10.86 -4.29
N LEU A 88 12.24 10.27 -4.48
CA LEU A 88 12.37 8.86 -4.85
C LEU A 88 11.93 7.90 -3.74
N MET A 89 12.26 8.20 -2.47
CA MET A 89 11.82 7.39 -1.34
C MET A 89 10.29 7.34 -1.25
N SER A 90 9.63 8.48 -1.42
CA SER A 90 8.16 8.56 -1.40
C SER A 90 7.53 7.89 -2.61
N ARG A 91 8.12 8.06 -3.80
CA ARG A 91 7.69 7.35 -5.01
C ARG A 91 7.78 5.84 -4.83
N ASN A 92 8.91 5.34 -4.35
CA ASN A 92 9.12 3.91 -4.12
C ASN A 92 8.16 3.34 -3.06
N SER A 93 7.91 4.10 -2.00
CA SER A 93 6.94 3.71 -0.96
C SER A 93 5.51 3.64 -1.51
N ARG A 94 5.13 4.59 -2.38
CA ARG A 94 3.84 4.58 -3.08
C ARG A 94 3.72 3.36 -4.00
N LEU A 95 4.73 3.10 -4.83
CA LEU A 95 4.76 1.95 -5.74
C LEU A 95 4.74 0.61 -4.98
N ALA A 96 5.42 0.51 -3.83
CA ALA A 96 5.38 -0.68 -2.98
C ALA A 96 3.95 -0.96 -2.48
N ARG A 97 3.24 0.05 -1.96
CA ARG A 97 1.84 -0.08 -1.52
C ARG A 97 0.90 -0.46 -2.67
N GLU A 98 1.06 0.17 -3.82
CA GLU A 98 0.27 -0.15 -5.02
C GLU A 98 0.51 -1.59 -5.49
N SER A 99 1.75 -2.07 -5.40
CA SER A 99 2.09 -3.46 -5.74
C SER A 99 1.45 -4.46 -4.78
N GLU A 100 1.47 -4.18 -3.46
CA GLU A 100 0.79 -5.01 -2.46
C GLU A 100 -0.73 -5.03 -2.67
N ASP A 101 -1.33 -3.88 -2.97
CA ASP A 101 -2.77 -3.79 -3.18
C ASP A 101 -3.20 -4.45 -4.50
N ASN A 102 -2.37 -4.36 -5.54
CA ASN A 102 -2.58 -5.13 -6.77
C ASN A 102 -2.41 -6.63 -6.55
N GLU A 103 -1.45 -7.05 -5.74
CA GLU A 103 -1.26 -8.48 -5.40
C GLU A 103 -2.43 -9.00 -4.54
N LYS A 104 -2.93 -8.21 -3.58
CA LYS A 104 -4.16 -8.52 -2.83
C LYS A 104 -5.37 -8.62 -3.76
N ARG A 105 -5.50 -7.74 -4.77
CA ARG A 105 -6.58 -7.81 -5.76
C ARG A 105 -6.46 -9.01 -6.69
N ARG A 106 -5.24 -9.38 -7.09
CA ARG A 106 -4.97 -10.59 -7.88
C ARG A 106 -5.31 -11.84 -7.10
N THR A 107 -4.80 -12.00 -5.88
CA THR A 107 -5.13 -13.14 -5.01
C THR A 107 -6.61 -13.18 -4.60
N ALA A 108 -7.26 -12.03 -4.40
CA ALA A 108 -8.71 -11.96 -4.19
C ALA A 108 -9.52 -12.28 -5.47
N GLY A 109 -9.03 -11.90 -6.64
CA GLY A 109 -9.58 -12.28 -7.95
C GLY A 109 -9.38 -13.77 -8.24
N ASP A 110 -8.26 -14.34 -7.83
CA ASP A 110 -7.97 -15.78 -7.92
C ASP A 110 -8.81 -16.59 -6.95
N ARG A 111 -9.14 -16.05 -5.77
CA ARG A 111 -10.18 -16.61 -4.89
C ARG A 111 -11.58 -16.55 -5.50
N ARG A 112 -11.85 -15.66 -6.46
CA ARG A 112 -13.11 -15.69 -7.23
C ARG A 112 -13.08 -16.71 -8.36
N LEU A 113 -11.90 -17.03 -8.92
CA LEU A 113 -11.74 -18.03 -9.98
C LEU A 113 -11.65 -19.47 -9.47
N TYR A 114 -11.23 -19.68 -8.21
CA TYR A 114 -11.43 -20.95 -7.49
C TYR A 114 -12.69 -20.96 -6.60
N GLY A 115 -13.52 -19.92 -6.68
CA GLY A 115 -14.77 -19.75 -5.92
C GLY A 115 -16.04 -20.20 -6.65
N THR A 116 -15.93 -20.75 -7.85
CA THR A 116 -17.04 -21.44 -8.54
C THR A 116 -16.80 -22.94 -8.55
N SER A 117 -16.71 -23.54 -7.36
CA SER A 117 -16.91 -24.98 -7.23
C SER A 117 -17.76 -25.26 -6.01
N ARG A 118 -19.05 -25.45 -6.30
CA ARG A 118 -20.03 -26.30 -5.63
C ARG A 118 -20.24 -26.08 -4.13
N TYR A 119 -21.48 -25.73 -3.79
CA TYR A 119 -22.22 -26.25 -2.64
C TYR A 119 -21.39 -27.13 -1.69
N LYS A 120 -20.74 -26.50 -0.72
CA LYS A 120 -20.23 -27.16 0.47
C LYS A 120 -20.89 -26.49 1.66
N HIS A 121 -22.18 -26.76 1.82
CA HIS A 121 -22.75 -26.61 3.15
C HIS A 121 -22.03 -27.58 4.06
N SER A 122 -21.25 -27.06 4.99
CA SER A 122 -20.75 -27.89 6.09
C SER A 122 -21.96 -28.34 6.93
N MET A 123 -21.87 -29.50 7.57
CA MET A 123 -22.92 -29.98 8.49
C MET A 123 -23.31 -28.93 9.54
N GLY A 124 -22.38 -28.07 9.96
CA GLY A 124 -22.64 -26.97 10.89
C GLY A 124 -23.46 -25.80 10.30
N GLU A 125 -23.50 -25.65 8.98
CA GLU A 125 -24.38 -24.67 8.31
C GLU A 125 -25.77 -25.24 8.06
N LEU A 126 -25.88 -26.52 7.71
CA LEU A 126 -27.17 -27.23 7.67
C LEU A 126 -27.85 -27.22 9.03
N PHE A 127 -27.07 -27.42 10.11
CA PHE A 127 -27.58 -27.34 11.47
C PHE A 127 -28.09 -25.93 11.85
N ARG A 128 -27.39 -24.88 11.42
CA ARG A 128 -27.83 -23.47 11.63
C ARG A 128 -29.07 -23.12 10.82
N PHE A 129 -29.16 -23.58 9.57
CA PHE A 129 -30.37 -23.42 8.75
C PHE A 129 -31.58 -24.12 9.38
N LEU A 130 -31.38 -25.32 9.92
CA LEU A 130 -32.45 -26.09 10.58
C LEU A 130 -32.95 -25.42 11.86
N MET A 131 -32.03 -24.87 12.67
CA MET A 131 -32.38 -24.12 13.88
C MET A 131 -33.12 -22.81 13.54
N GLY A 132 -32.77 -22.16 12.44
CA GLY A 132 -33.51 -21.00 11.92
C GLY A 132 -34.95 -21.34 11.52
N ARG A 133 -35.16 -22.42 10.75
CA ARG A 133 -36.52 -22.85 10.34
C ARG A 133 -37.38 -23.42 11.47
N LEU A 134 -36.76 -24.03 12.49
CA LEU A 134 -37.44 -24.44 13.72
C LEU A 134 -37.93 -23.23 14.53
N ALA A 135 -37.22 -22.10 14.49
CA ALA A 135 -37.66 -20.85 15.10
C ALA A 135 -38.81 -20.18 14.33
N GLU A 136 -38.95 -20.48 13.03
CA GLU A 136 -40.02 -19.98 12.15
C GLU A 136 -41.27 -20.88 12.11
N GLY A 137 -41.33 -21.94 12.93
CA GLY A 137 -42.54 -22.76 13.09
C GLY A 137 -42.82 -23.74 11.94
N ILE A 138 -41.84 -24.05 11.10
CA ILE A 138 -42.00 -25.05 10.04
C ILE A 138 -41.92 -26.45 10.66
N GLU A 139 -42.93 -27.29 10.41
CA GLU A 139 -43.06 -28.62 10.99
C GLU A 139 -41.82 -29.50 10.71
N ARG A 140 -41.24 -30.06 11.79
CA ARG A 140 -40.03 -30.91 11.78
C ARG A 140 -40.01 -31.98 10.68
N GLN A 141 -41.17 -32.48 10.27
CA GLN A 141 -41.27 -33.54 9.28
C GLN A 141 -40.88 -33.09 7.86
N GLN A 142 -41.13 -31.83 7.52
CA GLN A 142 -40.81 -31.31 6.19
C GLN A 142 -39.30 -31.03 6.06
N ALA A 143 -38.67 -30.51 7.13
CA ALA A 143 -37.23 -30.29 7.18
C ALA A 143 -36.41 -31.61 7.13
N VAL A 144 -36.89 -32.67 7.77
CA VAL A 144 -36.24 -33.99 7.74
C VAL A 144 -36.35 -34.65 6.36
N ARG A 145 -37.48 -34.43 5.65
CA ARG A 145 -37.67 -34.96 4.29
C ARG A 145 -36.72 -34.29 3.30
N GLU A 146 -36.59 -32.98 3.36
CA GLU A 146 -35.66 -32.21 2.52
C GLU A 146 -34.19 -32.58 2.80
N MET A 147 -33.84 -32.85 4.07
CA MET A 147 -32.50 -33.34 4.41
C MET A 147 -32.18 -34.70 3.80
N ARG A 148 -33.13 -35.64 3.81
CA ARG A 148 -32.91 -36.98 3.24
C ARG A 148 -32.71 -36.91 1.72
N GLU A 149 -33.47 -36.05 1.06
CA GLU A 149 -33.33 -35.80 -0.38
C GLU A 149 -32.03 -35.08 -0.76
N MET A 150 -31.48 -34.24 0.13
CA MET A 150 -30.17 -33.61 -0.06
C MET A 150 -29.01 -34.56 0.24
N ALA A 151 -29.17 -35.44 1.24
CA ALA A 151 -28.18 -36.47 1.59
C ALA A 151 -28.01 -37.51 0.45
N ASP A 152 -29.11 -37.93 -0.18
CA ASP A 152 -29.09 -38.87 -1.31
C ASP A 152 -28.49 -38.26 -2.61
N LYS A 153 -28.37 -36.92 -2.69
CA LYS A 153 -27.79 -36.20 -3.85
C LYS A 153 -26.32 -35.83 -3.67
N LEU A 154 -25.68 -36.21 -2.55
CA LEU A 154 -24.25 -36.01 -2.35
C LEU A 154 -23.48 -37.10 -3.12
N PRO A 155 -22.49 -36.74 -3.96
CA PRO A 155 -21.61 -37.74 -4.56
C PRO A 155 -20.83 -38.45 -3.43
N GLU A 156 -20.73 -39.78 -3.51
CA GLU A 156 -19.83 -40.58 -2.66
C GLU A 156 -18.37 -40.20 -2.98
N THR A 157 -17.92 -39.08 -2.44
CA THR A 157 -16.49 -38.78 -2.35
C THR A 157 -15.94 -39.61 -1.22
N GLY A 158 -15.56 -40.84 -1.54
CA GLY A 158 -14.58 -41.58 -0.76
C GLY A 158 -13.29 -40.79 -0.76
N GLU A 159 -12.97 -40.12 0.33
CA GLU A 159 -11.61 -39.76 0.68
C GLU A 159 -11.43 -39.82 2.20
N ARG A 160 -10.62 -40.80 2.61
CA ARG A 160 -9.96 -40.88 3.90
C ARG A 160 -9.31 -39.54 4.23
N GLY A 161 -9.55 -39.03 5.43
CA GLY A 161 -8.76 -37.89 5.90
C GLY A 161 -9.30 -37.16 7.13
N TYR A 162 -9.72 -37.86 8.18
CA TYR A 162 -9.79 -37.25 9.50
C TYR A 162 -9.19 -38.21 10.53
N ARG A 163 -7.91 -38.00 10.85
CA ARG A 163 -7.32 -38.44 12.12
C ARG A 163 -7.59 -37.32 13.11
N PRO A 164 -8.38 -37.53 14.17
CA PRO A 164 -8.36 -36.65 15.32
C PRO A 164 -6.94 -36.73 15.91
N THR A 165 -6.25 -35.60 16.04
CA THR A 165 -5.09 -35.52 16.92
C THR A 165 -5.61 -35.56 18.35
N ASP A 166 -5.31 -36.67 19.00
CA ASP A 166 -5.51 -36.90 20.43
C ASP A 166 -4.72 -35.82 21.20
N GLY A 167 -5.43 -35.04 22.00
CA GLY A 167 -4.82 -33.98 22.78
C GLY A 167 -5.89 -33.15 23.46
N TYR A 168 -6.43 -33.67 24.55
CA TYR A 168 -6.87 -32.99 25.78
C TYR A 168 -7.93 -33.84 26.51
N GLY A 169 -7.48 -34.47 27.58
CA GLY A 169 -8.19 -35.37 28.50
C GLY A 169 -7.13 -36.38 28.97
N GLU A 170 -6.59 -36.39 30.18
CA GLU A 170 -7.19 -36.11 31.48
C GLU A 170 -6.12 -35.55 32.43
N LEU A 171 -6.38 -34.38 33.00
CA LEU A 171 -6.04 -34.10 34.39
C LEU A 171 -7.21 -34.69 35.19
N PHE A 172 -6.98 -35.71 36.02
CA PHE A 172 -7.61 -35.96 37.33
C PHE A 172 -7.44 -37.45 37.73
N LYS A 173 -6.74 -37.64 38.85
CA LYS A 173 -6.55 -38.84 39.70
C LYS A 173 -5.43 -39.81 39.34
#